data_AF-A0A6I3U5J4-F1
#
_entry.id   AF-A0A6I3U5J4-F1
#
_cell.length_a   1.000
_cell.length_b   1.000
_cell.length_c   1.000
_cell.angle_alpha   90.00
_cell.angle_beta   90.00
_cell.angle_gamma   90.00
#
_symmetry.space_group_name_H-M   'P 1'
#
loop_
_entity.id
_entity.type
_entity.pdbx_description
1 polymer ?
#
loop_
_entity_poly.entity_id
_entity_poly.type
_entity_poly.pdbx_seq_one_letter_code
_entity_poly.pdbx_strand_id
1 'polypeptide(L)' 'NYTDDEIENYIKNTGYVAPDEMFVGYTRKYSMAVWTGYSNRLTPIVGDGFYVAAKVYRSMMTYLSEDDHPGDWTMPEGLY' A
#
# COMPACT_ATOMS: atom_id res chain seq x y z
N ASN A 1 11.16 -6.32 6.51
CA ASN A 1 11.60 -5.10 7.24
C ASN A 1 13.13 -5.05 7.28
N TYR A 2 13.74 -3.96 7.76
CA TYR A 2 15.19 -3.85 7.94
C TYR A 2 15.70 -4.65 9.15
N THR A 3 16.94 -5.12 9.10
CA THR A 3 17.64 -5.67 10.27
C THR A 3 18.29 -4.56 11.10
N ASP A 4 18.63 -4.85 12.36
CA ASP A 4 19.31 -3.89 13.23
C ASP A 4 20.66 -3.45 12.65
N ASP A 5 21.44 -4.39 12.10
CA ASP A 5 22.71 -4.10 11.41
C ASP A 5 22.53 -3.14 10.22
N GLU A 6 21.43 -3.29 9.48
CA GLU A 6 21.11 -2.41 8.34
C GLU A 6 20.79 -0.99 8.83
N ILE A 7 20.04 -0.90 9.93
CA ILE A 7 19.67 0.36 10.56
C ILE A 7 20.90 1.08 11.10
N GLU A 8 21.78 0.39 11.82
CA GLU A 8 22.96 0.97 12.45
C GLU A 8 24.01 1.42 11.43
N ASN A 9 24.29 0.59 10.42
CA ASN A 9 25.41 0.82 9.50
C ASN A 9 25.04 1.68 8.29
N TYR A 10 23.80 1.58 7.78
CA TYR A 10 23.43 2.19 6.50
C TYR A 10 22.32 3.23 6.62
N ILE A 11 21.20 2.89 7.26
CA ILE A 11 20.00 3.76 7.25
C ILE A 11 20.16 4.93 8.21
N LYS A 12 20.75 4.67 9.38
CA LYS A 12 21.04 5.67 10.43
C LYS A 12 19.81 6.51 10.80
N ASN A 13 18.64 5.89 10.80
CA ASN A 13 17.37 6.51 11.14
C ASN A 13 16.68 5.66 12.21
N THR A 14 16.37 6.26 13.36
CA THR A 14 15.70 5.60 14.49
C THR A 14 14.18 5.76 14.48
N GLY A 15 13.63 6.48 13.50
CA GLY A 15 12.20 6.61 13.28
C GLY A 15 11.60 5.39 12.58
N TYR A 16 10.29 5.41 12.35
CA TYR A 16 9.62 4.37 11.57
C TYR A 16 10.06 4.46 10.10
N VAL A 17 10.78 3.42 9.65
CA VAL A 17 11.32 3.29 8.30
C VAL A 17 11.04 1.89 7.78
N ALA A 18 10.78 1.75 6.49
CA ALA A 18 10.61 0.45 5.86
C ALA A 18 11.19 0.45 4.43
N PRO A 19 11.63 -0.70 3.91
CA PRO A 19 12.09 -0.82 2.52
C PRO A 19 10.94 -0.86 1.51
N ASP A 20 9.78 -1.35 1.95
CA ASP A 20 8.64 -1.70 1.11
C ASP A 20 7.36 -1.19 1.78
N GLU A 21 6.43 -0.71 0.97
CA GLU A 21 5.07 -0.35 1.37
C GLU A 21 4.09 -0.96 0.37
N MET A 22 2.99 -1.52 0.86
CA MET A 22 2.00 -2.22 0.03
C MET A 22 0.59 -1.81 0.36
N PHE A 23 -0.24 -1.64 -0.68
CA PHE A 23 -1.68 -1.48 -0.53
C PHE A 23 -2.39 -2.46 -1.45
N VAL A 24 -3.29 -3.26 -0.88
CA VAL A 24 -4.10 -4.22 -1.63
C VAL A 24 -5.56 -3.95 -1.30
N GLY A 25 -6.38 -3.81 -2.35
CA GLY A 25 -7.81 -3.59 -2.20
C GLY A 25 -8.57 -4.14 -3.38
N TYR A 26 -9.88 -4.28 -3.18
CA TYR A 26 -10.78 -4.79 -4.19
C TYR A 26 -12.15 -4.13 -4.07
N THR A 27 -12.82 -4.00 -5.20
CA THR A 27 -14.26 -3.73 -5.32
C THR A 27 -14.95 -5.04 -5.73
N ARG A 28 -16.27 -5.01 -5.94
CA ARG A 28 -16.99 -6.17 -6.48
C ARG A 28 -16.59 -6.55 -7.91
N LYS A 29 -15.86 -5.68 -8.63
CA LYS A 29 -15.49 -5.87 -10.05
C LYS A 29 -13.99 -5.92 -10.30
N TYR A 30 -13.18 -5.27 -9.46
CA TYR A 30 -11.75 -5.11 -9.68
C TYR A 30 -10.95 -5.45 -8.42
N SER A 31 -9.75 -5.99 -8.60
CA SER A 31 -8.76 -6.18 -7.54
C SER A 31 -7.45 -5.56 -7.99
N MET A 32 -6.76 -4.87 -7.08
CA MET A 32 -5.48 -4.22 -7.36
C MET A 32 -4.56 -4.35 -6.15
N ALA A 33 -3.33 -4.77 -6.42
CA ALA A 33 -2.22 -4.75 -5.49
C ALA A 33 -1.19 -3.74 -5.99
N VAL A 34 -0.76 -2.85 -5.10
CA VAL A 34 0.28 -1.86 -5.36
C VAL A 34 1.42 -2.08 -4.39
N TRP A 35 2.63 -2.20 -4.94
CA TRP A 35 3.88 -2.22 -4.18
C TRP A 35 4.67 -0.96 -4.52
N THR A 36 5.26 -0.35 -3.50
CA THR A 36 6.16 0.79 -3.64
C THR A 36 7.41 0.56 -2.81
N GLY A 37 8.56 0.88 -3.41
CA GLY A 37 9.88 0.76 -2.81
C GLY A 37 10.93 1.36 -3.74
N TYR A 38 12.13 1.58 -3.22
CA TYR A 38 13.27 2.01 -4.03
C TYR A 38 14.01 0.80 -4.57
N SER A 39 14.58 0.91 -5.79
CA SER A 39 15.41 -0.15 -6.36
C SER A 39 16.61 -0.50 -5.48
N ASN A 40 17.20 0.50 -4.83
CA ASN A 40 18.15 0.29 -3.76
C ASN A 40 17.38 0.14 -2.43
N ARG A 41 17.29 -1.10 -1.93
CA ARG A 41 16.60 -1.42 -0.66
C ARG A 41 17.14 -0.62 0.54
N LEU A 42 18.40 -0.18 0.53
CA LEU A 42 18.97 0.63 1.62
C LEU A 42 18.48 2.09 1.63
N THR A 43 17.71 2.51 0.62
CA THR A 43 16.99 3.79 0.64
C THR A 43 15.64 3.58 1.30
N PRO A 44 15.40 4.09 2.52
CA PRO A 44 14.17 3.85 3.25
C PRO A 44 13.00 4.68 2.72
N ILE A 45 11.81 4.08 2.80
CA ILE A 45 10.54 4.82 2.79
C ILE A 45 10.38 5.48 4.16
N VAL A 46 10.09 6.78 4.16
CA VAL A 46 9.89 7.60 5.35
C VAL A 46 8.74 8.58 5.14
N GLY A 47 8.07 8.97 6.23
CA GLY A 47 7.02 10.01 6.22
C GLY A 47 5.93 9.74 5.17
N ASP A 48 5.67 10.72 4.31
CA ASP A 48 4.61 10.63 3.30
C ASP A 48 4.82 9.54 2.24
N GLY A 49 6.03 8.95 2.17
CA GLY A 49 6.32 7.81 1.31
C GLY A 49 5.42 6.61 1.59
N PHE A 50 4.98 6.44 2.85
CA PHE A 50 4.05 5.37 3.25
C PHE A 50 2.65 5.50 2.62
N TYR A 51 2.29 6.68 2.11
CA TYR A 51 0.98 6.87 1.47
C TYR A 51 0.98 6.65 -0.04
N VAL A 52 2.14 6.43 -0.67
CA VAL A 52 2.25 6.37 -2.13
C VAL A 52 1.44 5.20 -2.70
N ALA A 53 1.59 3.99 -2.14
CA ALA A 53 0.83 2.81 -2.59
C ALA A 53 -0.68 3.03 -2.51
N ALA A 54 -1.17 3.57 -1.39
CA ALA A 54 -2.59 3.86 -1.19
C ALA A 54 -3.10 4.97 -2.13
N LYS A 55 -2.31 6.02 -2.38
CA LYS A 55 -2.66 7.10 -3.32
C LYS A 55 -2.75 6.60 -4.76
N VAL A 56 -1.82 5.75 -5.19
CA VAL A 56 -1.85 5.10 -6.51
C VAL A 56 -3.09 4.22 -6.65
N TYR A 57 -3.36 3.37 -5.66
CA TYR A 57 -4.57 2.55 -5.62
C TYR A 57 -5.84 3.40 -5.75
N ARG A 58 -5.97 4.44 -4.91
CA ARG A 58 -7.14 5.32 -4.90
C ARG A 58 -7.35 5.98 -6.27
N SER A 59 -6.30 6.57 -6.84
CA SER A 59 -6.39 7.23 -8.14
C SER A 59 -6.87 6.27 -9.24
N MET A 60 -6.32 5.05 -9.28
CA MET A 60 -6.71 4.06 -10.29
C MET A 60 -8.14 3.54 -10.07
N MET A 61 -8.50 3.23 -8.83
CA MET A 61 -9.85 2.73 -8.53
C MET A 61 -10.92 3.81 -8.70
N THR A 62 -10.62 5.08 -8.43
CA THR A 62 -11.50 6.20 -8.77
C THR A 62 -11.74 6.28 -10.27
N TYR A 63 -10.69 6.17 -11.09
CA TYR A 63 -10.82 6.14 -12.54
C TYR A 63 -11.65 4.95 -13.04
N LEU A 64 -11.39 3.73 -12.52
CA LEU A 64 -12.13 2.52 -12.91
C LEU A 64 -13.61 2.55 -12.48
N SER A 65 -13.98 3.39 -11.51
CA SER A 65 -15.35 3.46 -10.96
C SER A 65 -16.13 4.69 -11.44
N GLU A 66 -15.56 5.53 -12.30
CA GLU A 66 -16.14 6.82 -12.71
C GLU A 66 -17.53 6.66 -13.36
N ASP A 67 -17.67 5.68 -14.26
CA ASP A 67 -18.92 5.40 -14.97
C ASP A 67 -19.72 4.22 -14.38
N ASP A 68 -19.09 3.41 -13.54
CA ASP A 68 -19.65 2.16 -13.02
C ASP A 68 -19.36 2.05 -11.52
N HIS A 69 -20.20 2.73 -10.74
CA HIS A 69 -20.10 2.74 -9.28
C HIS A 69 -20.36 1.32 -8.75
N PRO A 70 -19.35 0.61 -8.25
CA PRO A 70 -19.57 -0.71 -7.71
C PRO A 70 -20.41 -0.55 -6.44
N GLY A 71 -21.67 -0.98 -6.48
CA GLY A 71 -22.51 -0.92 -5.27
C GLY A 71 -21.96 -1.77 -4.13
N ASP A 72 -22.68 -1.83 -3.02
CA ASP A 72 -22.22 -2.48 -1.80
C ASP A 72 -22.28 -4.02 -1.84
N TRP A 73 -21.56 -4.68 -0.95
CA TRP A 73 -21.64 -6.13 -0.75
C TRP A 73 -22.97 -6.53 -0.13
N THR A 74 -23.48 -7.70 -0.54
CA THR A 74 -24.61 -8.33 0.13
C THR A 74 -24.08 -9.21 1.25
N MET A 75 -24.63 -9.07 2.46
CA MET A 75 -24.26 -9.90 3.61
C MET A 75 -24.46 -11.40 3.26
N PRO A 76 -23.44 -12.25 3.45
CA PRO A 76 -23.58 -13.68 3.24
C PRO A 76 -24.59 -14.31 4.21
N GLU A 77 -25.30 -15.34 3.77
CA GLU A 77 -26.14 -16.15 4.66
C GLU A 77 -25.30 -16.80 5.78
N GLY A 78 -25.89 -16.95 6.97
CA GLY A 78 -25.24 -17.60 8.11
C GLY A 78 -24.33 -16.71 8.95
N LEU A 79 -24.25 -15.41 8.63
CA LEU A 79 -23.67 -14.37 9.48
C LEU A 79 -24.82 -13.49 10.01
N TYR A 80 -24.80 -13.10 11.28
CA TYR A 80 -25.80 -12.25 11.93
C TYR A 80 -25.15 -11.22 12.84
#